data_AF-A0A6G9CWM4-F1
#
_entry.id   AF-A0A6G9CWM4-F1
#
_cell.length_a   1.000
_cell.length_b   1.000
_cell.length_c   1.000
_cell.angle_alpha   90.00
_cell.angle_beta   90.00
_cell.angle_gamma   90.00
#
_symmetry.space_group_name_H-M   'P 1'
#
loop_
_entity.id
_entity.type
_entity.pdbx_description
1 polymer ?
#
loop_
_entity_poly.entity_id
_entity_poly.type
_entity_poly.pdbx_seq_one_letter_code
_entity_poly.pdbx_strand_id
1 'polypeptide(L)'
;MTEQFAVWTENDAEQSARWGSTSNAPVPKRIVVADDTMKADDAYRLACEGTALLWRGDFQNARQLSKAVASRIDRKPRRASEDPAKAFHLHRQTQGRRAQILGMLLIPLDADLSIPLRRAPDAQVALTEAFGITGEPSVRSLRDILGAIGAHEWHRKGVFIEALDARVHPAFGVFSPVRGEYVDLVASAPLPSTESAFDIGTGTGVLAAVLAQRGVKAVTATDQDPGHCNALVATSRGLATAIR
;
A
#
# COMPACT_ATOMS: atom_id res chain seq x y z
N MET A 1 4.59 -9.02 16.54
CA MET A 1 5.45 -7.84 16.26
C MET A 1 5.56 -7.05 17.55
N THR A 2 6.77 -6.71 18.00
CA THR A 2 6.96 -5.86 19.18
C THR A 2 6.35 -4.49 18.91
N GLU A 3 5.55 -3.99 19.83
CA GLU A 3 4.98 -2.64 19.71
C GLU A 3 6.11 -1.61 19.69
N GLN A 4 6.08 -0.77 18.67
CA GLN A 4 7.04 0.30 18.47
C GLN A 4 6.31 1.63 18.62
N PHE A 5 6.96 2.60 19.24
CA PHE A 5 6.41 3.93 19.47
C PHE A 5 7.26 4.98 18.77
N ALA A 6 6.59 5.93 18.11
CA ALA A 6 7.20 7.16 17.62
C ALA A 6 7.22 8.17 18.76
N VAL A 7 8.36 8.84 18.96
CA VAL A 7 8.57 9.82 20.04
C VAL A 7 8.99 11.16 19.42
N TRP A 8 8.41 12.25 19.89
CA TRP A 8 8.73 13.61 19.45
C TRP A 8 8.55 14.62 20.59
N THR A 9 9.06 15.83 20.40
CA THR A 9 8.83 16.95 21.32
C THR A 9 7.82 17.91 20.72
N GLU A 10 6.81 18.29 21.50
CA GLU A 10 5.76 19.25 21.13
C GLU A 10 5.38 20.07 22.37
N ASN A 11 5.38 21.41 22.25
CA ASN A 11 5.15 22.33 23.37
C ASN A 11 6.04 22.06 24.59
N ASP A 12 7.35 21.85 24.34
CA ASP A 12 8.36 21.51 25.36
C ASP A 12 8.10 20.23 26.16
N ALA A 13 7.15 19.39 25.72
CA ALA A 13 6.85 18.10 26.30
C ALA A 13 7.17 16.96 25.33
N GLU A 14 7.70 15.86 25.86
CA GLU A 14 7.81 14.61 25.12
C GLU A 14 6.43 14.00 24.91
N GLN A 15 6.16 13.60 23.68
CA GLN A 15 4.94 12.94 23.25
C GLN A 15 5.31 11.61 22.58
N SER A 16 4.41 10.64 22.65
CA SER A 16 4.58 9.39 21.93
C SER A 16 3.25 8.83 21.44
N ALA A 17 3.31 8.02 20.38
CA ALA A 17 2.17 7.33 19.82
C ALA A 17 2.63 6.04 19.13
N ARG A 18 1.72 5.08 18.97
CA ARG A 18 2.02 3.81 18.32
C ARG A 18 2.51 4.04 16.88
N TRP A 19 3.59 3.38 16.49
CA TRP A 19 4.11 3.42 15.13
C TRP A 19 3.35 2.44 14.23
N GLY A 20 2.66 2.96 13.21
CA GLY A 20 1.79 2.17 12.33
C GLY A 20 2.32 2.05 10.91
N SER A 21 3.55 1.59 10.71
CA SER A 21 4.08 1.33 9.36
C SER A 21 3.46 0.09 8.71
N THR A 22 2.98 0.23 7.47
CA THR A 22 2.50 -0.91 6.64
C THR A 22 3.62 -1.63 5.88
N SER A 23 4.77 -0.97 5.72
CA SER A 23 5.91 -1.45 4.94
C SER A 23 7.05 -2.01 5.78
N ASN A 24 6.79 -2.30 7.06
CA ASN A 24 7.82 -2.65 8.06
C ASN A 24 8.98 -1.64 8.12
N ALA A 25 8.73 -0.37 7.78
CA ALA A 25 9.70 0.69 7.95
C ALA A 25 10.01 0.89 9.45
N PRO A 26 11.29 1.09 9.81
CA PRO A 26 11.65 1.36 11.19
C PRO A 26 11.07 2.70 11.65
N VAL A 27 10.85 2.86 12.95
CA VAL A 27 10.49 4.16 13.53
C VAL A 27 11.53 5.22 13.15
N PRO A 28 11.11 6.39 12.64
CA PRO A 28 12.03 7.50 12.40
C PRO A 28 12.74 7.92 13.68
N LYS A 29 14.08 8.03 13.62
CA LYS A 29 14.90 8.42 14.79
C LYS A 29 14.68 9.87 15.23
N ARG A 30 14.22 10.72 14.32
CA ARG A 30 13.96 12.13 14.55
C ARG A 30 12.63 12.51 13.92
N ILE A 31 11.78 13.12 14.73
CA ILE A 31 10.47 13.62 14.33
C ILE A 31 10.41 15.09 14.76
N VAL A 32 9.97 15.96 13.85
CA VAL A 32 9.67 17.37 14.15
C VAL A 32 8.24 17.67 13.80
N VAL A 33 7.59 18.55 14.57
CA VAL A 33 6.25 19.03 14.28
C VAL A 33 6.30 19.99 13.08
N ALA A 34 5.36 19.86 12.16
CA ALA A 34 5.24 20.68 10.96
C ALA A 34 3.77 21.03 10.69
N ASP A 35 3.52 22.18 10.08
CA ASP A 35 2.18 22.68 9.77
C ASP A 35 2.13 23.37 8.39
N ASP A 36 1.05 24.10 8.14
CA ASP A 36 0.78 24.81 6.89
C ASP A 36 1.87 25.84 6.49
N THR A 37 2.78 26.21 7.40
CA THR A 37 3.91 27.11 7.12
C THR A 37 5.13 26.38 6.52
N MET A 38 5.16 25.04 6.57
CA MET A 38 6.27 24.22 6.10
C MET A 38 6.44 24.32 4.57
N LYS A 39 7.60 24.84 4.14
CA LYS A 39 7.96 24.92 2.72
C LYS A 39 8.38 23.56 2.17
N ALA A 40 8.04 23.28 0.92
CA ALA A 40 8.35 22.00 0.28
C ALA A 40 9.85 21.72 0.11
N ASP A 41 10.69 22.74 -0.04
CA ASP A 41 12.16 22.56 -0.09
C ASP A 41 12.73 22.18 1.29
N ASP A 42 12.25 22.80 2.36
CA ASP A 42 12.64 22.46 3.74
C ASP A 42 12.17 21.06 4.12
N ALA A 43 10.92 20.73 3.81
CA ALA A 43 10.38 19.38 4.02
C ALA A 43 11.17 18.32 3.26
N TYR A 44 11.52 18.58 1.99
CA TYR A 44 12.33 17.67 1.18
C TYR A 44 13.73 17.47 1.77
N ARG A 45 14.36 18.55 2.24
CA ARG A 45 15.69 18.52 2.86
C ARG A 45 15.67 17.71 4.17
N LEU A 46 14.74 18.01 5.07
CA LEU A 46 14.56 17.29 6.33
C LEU A 46 14.31 15.79 6.10
N ALA A 47 13.43 15.45 5.17
CA ALA A 47 13.16 14.05 4.81
C ALA A 47 14.40 13.35 4.20
N CYS A 48 15.22 14.04 3.42
CA CYS A 48 16.49 13.50 2.92
C CYS A 48 17.51 13.24 4.04
N GLU A 49 17.49 14.05 5.10
CA GLU A 49 18.32 13.89 6.30
C GLU A 49 17.77 12.81 7.25
N GLY A 50 16.62 12.20 6.92
CA GLY A 50 15.97 11.17 7.75
C GLY A 50 15.14 11.73 8.90
N THR A 51 14.77 13.01 8.84
CA THR A 51 13.86 13.65 9.78
C THR A 51 12.42 13.52 9.27
N ALA A 52 11.57 12.88 10.07
CA ALA A 52 10.15 12.82 9.80
C ALA A 52 9.42 14.09 10.27
N LEU A 53 8.34 14.42 9.58
CA LEU A 53 7.50 15.58 9.80
C LEU A 53 6.15 15.10 10.33
N LEU A 54 5.87 15.32 11.61
CA LEU A 54 4.55 15.09 12.17
C LEU A 54 3.66 16.26 11.83
N TRP A 55 2.67 16.03 10.97
CA TRP A 55 1.81 17.09 10.45
C TRP A 55 0.71 17.48 11.44
N ARG A 56 0.59 18.78 11.71
CA ARG A 56 -0.45 19.41 12.55
C ARG A 56 -1.27 20.47 11.81
N GLY A 57 -0.98 20.67 10.52
CA GLY A 57 -1.73 21.59 9.67
C GLY A 57 -2.97 20.94 9.06
N ASP A 58 -3.36 21.44 7.90
CA ASP A 58 -4.51 20.94 7.16
C ASP A 58 -4.19 19.67 6.35
N PHE A 59 -5.14 18.73 6.28
CA PHE A 59 -4.93 17.47 5.57
C PHE A 59 -4.72 17.65 4.06
N GLN A 60 -5.43 18.59 3.42
CA GLN A 60 -5.25 18.84 1.98
C GLN A 60 -3.89 19.49 1.72
N ASN A 61 -3.40 20.33 2.63
CA ASN A 61 -2.06 20.91 2.54
C ASN A 61 -0.97 19.83 2.71
N ALA A 62 -1.17 18.85 3.59
CA ALA A 62 -0.27 17.69 3.69
C ALA A 62 -0.17 16.93 2.36
N ARG A 63 -1.30 16.70 1.67
CA ARG A 63 -1.32 16.07 0.34
C ARG A 63 -0.58 16.89 -0.71
N GLN A 64 -0.78 18.22 -0.70
CA GLN A 64 -0.08 19.13 -1.60
C GLN A 64 1.43 19.15 -1.33
N LEU A 65 1.84 19.19 -0.06
CA LEU A 65 3.24 19.11 0.34
C LEU A 65 3.87 17.80 -0.14
N SER A 66 3.20 16.66 0.07
CA SER A 66 3.66 15.35 -0.41
C SER A 66 3.87 15.33 -1.93
N LYS A 67 2.93 15.89 -2.71
CA LYS A 67 3.06 16.03 -4.17
C LYS A 67 4.23 16.94 -4.55
N ALA A 68 4.42 18.04 -3.83
CA ALA A 68 5.51 18.99 -4.07
C ALA A 68 6.89 18.41 -3.72
N VAL A 69 6.98 17.54 -2.71
CA VAL A 69 8.18 16.77 -2.37
C VAL A 69 8.44 15.70 -3.43
N ALA A 70 7.41 14.99 -3.89
CA ALA A 70 7.54 13.97 -4.94
C ALA A 70 8.12 14.55 -6.24
N SER A 71 7.65 15.72 -6.67
CA SER A 71 8.18 16.38 -7.87
C SER A 71 9.65 16.78 -7.72
N ARG A 72 10.09 17.16 -6.52
CA ARG A 72 11.50 17.48 -6.23
C ARG A 72 12.40 16.25 -6.28
N ILE A 73 11.91 15.10 -5.82
CA ILE A 73 12.61 13.82 -5.98
C ILE A 73 12.81 13.50 -7.47
N ASP A 74 11.75 13.69 -8.26
CA ASP A 74 11.73 13.31 -9.69
C ASP A 74 12.52 14.26 -10.61
N ARG A 75 12.84 15.48 -10.17
CA ARG A 75 13.67 16.43 -10.94
C ARG A 75 15.11 15.95 -11.15
N LYS A 76 15.62 15.06 -10.30
CA LYS A 76 17.00 14.59 -10.41
C LYS A 76 17.11 13.56 -11.54
N PRO A 77 18.06 13.73 -12.49
CA PRO A 77 18.25 12.77 -13.58
C PRO A 77 18.57 11.39 -13.00
N ARG A 78 17.89 10.37 -13.52
CA ARG A 78 18.12 8.99 -13.09
C ARG A 78 19.48 8.54 -13.62
N ARG A 79 20.30 7.97 -12.73
CA ARG A 79 21.53 7.30 -13.16
C ARG A 79 21.13 6.11 -14.02
N ALA A 80 21.57 6.11 -15.27
CA ALA A 80 21.35 5.03 -16.21
C ALA A 80 22.63 4.18 -16.33
N SER A 81 22.45 2.93 -16.72
CA SER A 81 23.52 1.98 -17.02
C SER A 81 23.04 1.12 -18.18
N GLU A 82 23.92 0.80 -19.13
CA GLU A 82 23.61 -0.12 -20.22
C GLU A 82 23.66 -1.58 -19.77
N ASP A 83 24.40 -1.89 -18.70
CA ASP A 83 24.33 -3.18 -18.01
C ASP A 83 22.96 -3.35 -17.33
N PRO A 84 22.15 -4.37 -17.71
CA PRO A 84 20.83 -4.61 -17.15
C PRO A 84 20.83 -4.85 -15.63
N ALA A 85 21.82 -5.55 -15.10
CA ALA A 85 21.88 -5.88 -13.66
C ALA A 85 22.11 -4.60 -12.84
N LYS A 86 23.03 -3.75 -13.30
CA LYS A 86 23.30 -2.45 -12.70
C LYS A 86 22.14 -1.47 -12.90
N ALA A 87 21.49 -1.48 -14.06
CA ALA A 87 20.29 -0.68 -14.32
C ALA A 87 19.15 -1.03 -13.36
N PHE A 88 18.91 -2.32 -13.13
CA PHE A 88 17.91 -2.81 -12.18
C PHE A 88 18.25 -2.39 -10.74
N HIS A 89 19.51 -2.54 -10.31
CA HIS A 89 19.93 -2.10 -8.98
C HIS A 89 19.75 -0.59 -8.77
N LEU A 90 20.15 0.23 -9.74
CA LEU A 90 19.96 1.69 -9.69
C LEU A 90 18.48 2.08 -9.67
N HIS A 91 17.64 1.38 -10.43
CA HIS A 91 16.20 1.56 -10.40
C HIS A 91 15.63 1.26 -9.01
N ARG A 92 15.93 0.09 -8.43
CA ARG A 92 15.47 -0.29 -7.09
C ARG A 92 15.96 0.67 -6.01
N GLN A 93 17.22 1.09 -6.07
CA GLN A 93 17.76 2.08 -5.13
C GLN A 93 17.00 3.41 -5.22
N THR A 94 16.71 3.86 -6.44
CA THR A 94 15.95 5.10 -6.67
C THR A 94 14.52 4.99 -6.13
N GLN A 95 13.83 3.87 -6.39
CA GLN A 95 12.49 3.62 -5.86
C GLN A 95 12.48 3.53 -4.34
N GLY A 96 13.44 2.82 -3.74
CA GLY A 96 13.57 2.72 -2.29
C GLY A 96 13.80 4.07 -1.63
N ARG A 97 14.74 4.88 -2.16
CA ARG A 97 14.99 6.24 -1.66
C ARG A 97 13.77 7.14 -1.80
N ARG A 98 13.08 7.08 -2.94
CA ARG A 98 11.82 7.82 -3.15
C ARG A 98 10.78 7.41 -2.11
N ALA A 99 10.63 6.11 -1.88
CA ALA A 99 9.66 5.60 -0.92
C ALA A 99 9.97 6.04 0.52
N GLN A 100 11.24 5.99 0.91
CA GLN A 100 11.72 6.44 2.21
C GLN A 100 11.42 7.92 2.43
N ILE A 101 11.79 8.80 1.48
CA ILE A 101 11.59 10.25 1.61
C ILE A 101 10.10 10.58 1.71
N LEU A 102 9.26 10.00 0.85
CA LEU A 102 7.82 10.27 0.89
C LEU A 102 7.11 9.64 2.10
N GLY A 103 7.73 8.65 2.76
CA GLY A 103 7.28 8.06 4.02
C GLY A 103 7.54 8.94 5.25
N MET A 104 8.34 10.01 5.12
CA MET A 104 8.69 10.89 6.24
C MET A 104 7.59 11.90 6.59
N LEU A 105 6.55 12.06 5.78
CA LEU A 105 5.40 12.89 6.15
C LEU A 105 4.41 12.04 6.92
N LEU A 106 4.31 12.31 8.22
CA LEU A 106 3.52 11.54 9.18
C LEU A 106 2.23 12.26 9.56
N ILE A 107 1.18 11.49 9.76
CA ILE A 107 -0.17 11.93 10.11
C ILE A 107 -0.58 11.25 11.41
N PRO A 108 -1.09 11.98 12.40
CA PRO A 108 -1.70 11.38 13.59
C PRO A 108 -3.01 10.67 13.24
N LEU A 109 -3.32 9.63 14.00
CA LEU A 109 -4.61 8.96 14.04
C LEU A 109 -5.02 8.82 15.50
N ASP A 110 -6.29 9.07 15.79
CA ASP A 110 -6.85 8.79 17.12
C ASP A 110 -7.08 7.28 17.31
N ALA A 111 -7.47 6.88 18.51
CA ALA A 111 -7.70 5.48 18.89
C ALA A 111 -8.74 4.76 18.02
N ASP A 112 -9.66 5.52 17.45
CA ASP A 112 -10.71 5.06 16.57
C ASP A 112 -10.32 5.14 15.08
N LEU A 113 -9.05 5.45 14.77
CA LEU A 113 -8.52 5.69 13.42
C LEU A 113 -9.06 6.92 12.70
N SER A 114 -9.75 7.83 13.40
CA SER A 114 -10.05 9.14 12.82
C SER A 114 -8.76 9.95 12.63
N ILE A 115 -8.77 10.86 11.65
CA ILE A 115 -7.64 11.75 11.36
C ILE A 115 -7.95 13.11 12.01
N PRO A 116 -7.29 13.49 13.12
CA PRO A 116 -7.58 14.72 13.85
C PRO A 116 -6.96 15.95 13.17
N LEU A 117 -7.17 16.11 11.86
CA LEU A 117 -6.69 17.22 11.06
C LEU A 117 -7.84 17.91 10.34
N ARG A 118 -7.71 19.23 10.15
CA ARG A 118 -8.70 20.02 9.42
C ARG A 118 -8.83 19.51 7.97
N ARG A 119 -10.07 19.42 7.46
CA ARG A 119 -10.43 18.92 6.12
C ARG A 119 -9.90 17.51 5.80
N ALA A 120 -9.64 16.71 6.82
CA ALA A 120 -9.43 15.29 6.63
C ALA A 120 -10.74 14.62 6.17
N PRO A 121 -10.67 13.64 5.26
CA PRO A 121 -11.85 12.85 4.90
C PRO A 121 -12.27 11.96 6.08
N ASP A 122 -13.55 11.63 6.15
CA ASP A 122 -14.00 10.49 6.94
C ASP A 122 -13.49 9.21 6.26
N ALA A 123 -12.48 8.60 6.88
CA ALA A 123 -11.77 7.44 6.35
C ALA A 123 -11.76 6.26 7.33
N GLN A 124 -12.55 6.33 8.41
CA GLN A 124 -12.47 5.37 9.52
C GLN A 124 -12.69 3.92 9.04
N VAL A 125 -13.67 3.70 8.17
CA VAL A 125 -13.94 2.38 7.57
C VAL A 125 -12.74 1.87 6.78
N ALA A 126 -12.23 2.68 5.85
CA ALA A 126 -11.08 2.33 5.01
C ALA A 126 -9.82 2.01 5.83
N LEU A 127 -9.57 2.80 6.88
CA LEU A 127 -8.42 2.61 7.77
C LEU A 127 -8.60 1.38 8.67
N THR A 128 -9.82 1.09 9.13
CA THR A 128 -10.12 -0.11 9.91
C THR A 128 -9.92 -1.38 9.08
N GLU A 129 -10.40 -1.39 7.83
CA GLU A 129 -10.17 -2.51 6.91
C GLU A 129 -8.68 -2.73 6.64
N ALA A 130 -7.91 -1.65 6.47
CA ALA A 130 -6.50 -1.74 6.14
C ALA A 130 -5.59 -2.08 7.34
N PHE A 131 -5.91 -1.55 8.52
CA PHE A 131 -5.00 -1.55 9.68
C PHE A 131 -5.52 -2.35 10.87
N GLY A 132 -6.77 -2.76 10.85
CA GLY A 132 -7.46 -3.34 12.00
C GLY A 132 -7.74 -2.30 13.09
N ILE A 133 -8.54 -2.68 14.07
CA ILE A 133 -8.82 -1.83 15.24
C ILE A 133 -7.56 -1.77 16.12
N THR A 134 -7.04 -0.57 16.35
CA THR A 134 -5.87 -0.37 17.22
C THR A 134 -6.26 -0.08 18.66
N GLY A 135 -7.33 0.69 18.89
CA GLY A 135 -7.77 1.10 20.23
C GLY A 135 -6.86 2.13 20.89
N GLU A 136 -5.83 2.61 20.20
CA GLU A 136 -4.81 3.53 20.71
C GLU A 136 -4.39 4.54 19.63
N PRO A 137 -4.04 5.78 20.01
CA PRO A 137 -3.51 6.76 19.08
C PRO A 137 -2.24 6.26 18.39
N SER A 138 -2.12 6.54 17.09
CA SER A 138 -0.99 6.11 16.29
C SER A 138 -0.51 7.20 15.34
N VAL A 139 0.70 7.01 14.81
CA VAL A 139 1.28 7.86 13.78
C VAL A 139 1.64 6.98 12.59
N ARG A 140 1.19 7.39 11.41
CA ARG A 140 1.41 6.67 10.15
C ARG A 140 1.86 7.62 9.05
N SER A 141 2.49 7.10 8.00
CA SER A 141 2.81 7.96 6.87
C SER A 141 1.54 8.37 6.14
N LEU A 142 1.51 9.58 5.56
CA LEU A 142 0.41 10.00 4.70
C LEU A 142 0.19 9.02 3.55
N ARG A 143 1.25 8.35 3.08
CA ARG A 143 1.17 7.35 2.01
C ARG A 143 0.37 6.12 2.42
N ASP A 144 0.55 5.64 3.65
CA ASP A 144 -0.21 4.50 4.18
C ASP A 144 -1.70 4.84 4.21
N ILE A 145 -2.04 6.03 4.72
CA ILE A 145 -3.43 6.52 4.79
C ILE A 145 -4.05 6.65 3.39
N LEU A 146 -3.35 7.30 2.45
CA LEU A 146 -3.84 7.44 1.08
C LEU A 146 -3.93 6.08 0.36
N GLY A 147 -3.02 5.15 0.67
CA GLY A 147 -3.05 3.78 0.16
C GLY A 147 -4.27 3.01 0.67
N ALA A 148 -4.59 3.11 1.96
CA ALA A 148 -5.76 2.49 2.57
C ALA A 148 -7.07 3.03 1.97
N ILE A 149 -7.20 4.36 1.89
CA ILE A 149 -8.37 5.01 1.26
C ILE A 149 -8.52 4.56 -0.20
N GLY A 150 -7.42 4.54 -0.95
CA GLY A 150 -7.44 4.08 -2.35
C GLY A 150 -7.82 2.61 -2.49
N ALA A 151 -7.30 1.74 -1.63
CA ALA A 151 -7.63 0.32 -1.62
C ALA A 151 -9.10 0.07 -1.28
N HIS A 152 -9.66 0.79 -0.31
CA HIS A 152 -11.08 0.71 0.02
C HIS A 152 -11.97 1.08 -1.17
N GLU A 153 -11.62 2.15 -1.90
CA GLU A 153 -12.36 2.53 -3.11
C GLU A 153 -12.30 1.47 -4.21
N TRP A 154 -11.13 0.82 -4.38
CA TRP A 154 -10.98 -0.30 -5.32
C TRP A 154 -11.75 -1.53 -4.86
N HIS A 155 -11.68 -1.87 -3.58
CA HIS A 155 -12.41 -2.98 -2.98
C HIS A 155 -13.91 -2.79 -3.18
N ARG A 156 -14.45 -1.61 -2.86
CA ARG A 156 -15.87 -1.28 -3.00
C ARG A 156 -16.36 -1.37 -4.45
N LYS A 157 -15.58 -0.86 -5.41
CA LYS A 157 -15.97 -0.87 -6.84
C LYS A 157 -15.77 -2.24 -7.50
N GLY A 158 -14.77 -2.98 -7.04
CA GLY A 158 -14.26 -4.15 -7.71
C GLY A 158 -13.61 -3.83 -9.06
N VAL A 159 -12.72 -4.70 -9.51
CA VAL A 159 -12.09 -4.68 -10.82
C VAL A 159 -12.78 -5.71 -11.68
N PHE A 160 -13.39 -5.28 -12.79
CA PHE A 160 -14.01 -6.22 -13.73
C PHE A 160 -12.93 -6.96 -14.51
N ILE A 161 -13.05 -8.29 -14.56
CA ILE A 161 -12.14 -9.18 -15.26
C ILE A 161 -12.92 -9.87 -16.37
N GLU A 162 -12.60 -9.52 -17.61
CA GLU A 162 -13.29 -10.01 -18.81
C GLU A 162 -13.20 -11.53 -18.93
N ALA A 163 -12.01 -12.11 -18.71
CA ALA A 163 -11.79 -13.56 -18.72
C ALA A 163 -12.66 -14.34 -17.72
N LEU A 164 -13.18 -13.66 -16.68
CA LEU A 164 -14.03 -14.26 -15.66
C LEU A 164 -15.51 -13.88 -15.78
N ASP A 165 -15.83 -12.86 -16.57
CA ASP A 165 -17.14 -12.17 -16.54
C ASP A 165 -17.58 -11.83 -15.09
N ALA A 166 -16.62 -11.36 -14.28
CA ALA A 166 -16.83 -11.15 -12.85
C ALA A 166 -16.01 -9.97 -12.31
N ARG A 167 -16.37 -9.50 -11.11
CA ARG A 167 -15.62 -8.47 -10.38
C ARG A 167 -14.75 -9.11 -9.29
N VAL A 168 -13.50 -8.68 -9.24
CA VAL A 168 -12.52 -9.04 -8.21
C VAL A 168 -12.38 -7.86 -7.25
N HIS A 169 -12.46 -8.13 -5.96
CA HIS A 169 -12.48 -7.11 -4.90
C HIS A 169 -11.19 -7.18 -4.09
N PRO A 170 -10.09 -6.54 -4.54
CA PRO A 170 -8.80 -6.63 -3.87
C PRO A 170 -8.89 -6.07 -2.44
N ALA A 171 -8.33 -6.78 -1.47
CA ALA A 171 -8.14 -6.25 -0.13
C ALA A 171 -6.95 -5.27 -0.08
N PHE A 172 -6.82 -4.51 1.01
CA PHE A 172 -5.64 -3.66 1.24
C PHE A 172 -4.36 -4.49 1.24
N GLY A 173 -3.28 -3.98 0.61
CA GLY A 173 -2.01 -4.68 0.50
C GLY A 173 -1.91 -5.68 -0.66
N VAL A 174 -3.05 -6.11 -1.22
CA VAL A 174 -3.08 -7.06 -2.34
C VAL A 174 -2.82 -6.36 -3.68
N PHE A 175 -2.08 -7.01 -4.58
CA PHE A 175 -1.92 -6.55 -5.95
C PHE A 175 -3.27 -6.54 -6.70
N SER A 176 -3.74 -5.34 -7.06
CA SER A 176 -5.00 -5.17 -7.79
C SER A 176 -4.84 -5.50 -9.28
N PRO A 177 -5.71 -6.32 -9.89
CA PRO A 177 -5.62 -6.76 -11.28
C PRO A 177 -6.11 -5.70 -12.30
N VAL A 178 -5.74 -4.43 -12.10
CA VAL A 178 -6.19 -3.31 -12.96
C VAL A 178 -5.55 -3.30 -14.35
N ARG A 179 -4.48 -4.06 -14.56
CA ARG A 179 -3.83 -4.24 -15.87
C ARG A 179 -4.08 -5.66 -16.35
N GLY A 180 -5.07 -5.86 -17.21
CA GLY A 180 -5.58 -7.19 -17.58
C GLY A 180 -4.66 -8.04 -18.46
N GLU A 181 -3.59 -7.48 -19.03
CA GLU A 181 -2.75 -8.14 -20.05
C GLU A 181 -2.20 -9.52 -19.62
N TYR A 182 -1.80 -9.64 -18.35
CA TYR A 182 -1.30 -10.91 -17.81
C TYR A 182 -2.43 -11.93 -17.58
N VAL A 183 -3.64 -11.44 -17.31
CA VAL A 183 -4.85 -12.28 -17.17
C VAL A 183 -5.22 -12.84 -18.53
N ASP A 184 -5.21 -12.01 -19.57
CA ASP A 184 -5.52 -12.43 -20.94
C ASP A 184 -4.49 -13.43 -21.49
N LEU A 185 -3.22 -13.24 -21.13
CA LEU A 185 -2.16 -14.21 -21.45
C LEU A 185 -2.48 -15.57 -20.82
N VAL A 186 -2.84 -15.61 -19.54
CA VAL A 186 -3.20 -16.87 -18.85
C VAL A 186 -4.53 -17.42 -19.36
N ALA A 187 -5.47 -16.58 -19.77
CA ALA A 187 -6.74 -17.02 -20.35
C ALA A 187 -6.57 -17.72 -21.71
N SER A 188 -5.59 -17.29 -22.50
CA SER A 188 -5.37 -17.75 -23.88
C SER A 188 -4.28 -18.82 -24.04
N ALA A 189 -3.27 -18.84 -23.16
CA ALA A 189 -2.14 -19.76 -23.27
C ALA A 189 -2.57 -21.24 -23.20
N PRO A 190 -2.10 -22.15 -24.09
CA PRO A 190 -2.47 -23.55 -24.06
C PRO A 190 -2.13 -24.21 -22.72
N LEU A 191 -3.07 -24.97 -22.15
CA LEU A 191 -2.83 -25.72 -20.91
C LEU A 191 -2.21 -27.08 -21.24
N PRO A 192 -1.06 -27.44 -20.65
CA PRO A 192 -0.48 -28.77 -20.83
C PRO A 192 -1.29 -29.87 -20.11
N SER A 193 -2.09 -29.49 -19.11
CA SER A 193 -2.99 -30.38 -18.35
C SER A 193 -4.09 -29.55 -17.67
N THR A 194 -5.22 -30.20 -17.40
CA THR A 194 -6.33 -29.66 -16.60
C THR A 194 -6.51 -30.41 -15.28
N GLU A 195 -5.58 -31.29 -14.89
CA GLU A 195 -5.69 -32.04 -13.64
C GLU A 195 -5.38 -31.17 -12.42
N SER A 196 -4.28 -30.42 -12.46
CA SER A 196 -3.91 -29.54 -11.35
C SER A 196 -3.04 -28.36 -11.77
N ALA A 197 -3.06 -27.30 -10.95
CA ALA A 197 -2.18 -26.14 -11.08
C ALA A 197 -1.81 -25.56 -9.71
N PHE A 198 -0.73 -24.79 -9.68
CA PHE A 198 -0.31 -24.03 -8.51
C PHE A 198 -0.28 -22.54 -8.85
N ASP A 199 -0.94 -21.72 -8.02
CA ASP A 199 -0.88 -20.26 -8.09
C ASP A 199 -0.07 -19.75 -6.89
N ILE A 200 1.16 -19.30 -7.15
CA ILE A 200 2.13 -18.91 -6.12
C ILE A 200 2.19 -17.39 -6.02
N GLY A 201 1.89 -16.85 -4.84
CA GLY A 201 1.64 -15.42 -4.66
C GLY A 201 0.28 -15.02 -5.22
N THR A 202 -0.75 -15.82 -4.89
CA THR A 202 -2.09 -15.74 -5.51
C THR A 202 -2.73 -14.35 -5.39
N GLY A 203 -2.38 -13.58 -4.35
CA GLY A 203 -2.85 -12.22 -4.16
C GLY A 203 -4.37 -12.13 -4.17
N THR A 204 -4.96 -11.64 -5.27
CA THR A 204 -6.42 -11.57 -5.42
C THR A 204 -7.08 -12.90 -5.79
N GLY A 205 -6.32 -13.95 -6.12
CA GLY A 205 -6.87 -15.19 -6.64
C GLY A 205 -7.31 -15.12 -8.10
N VAL A 206 -7.02 -14.01 -8.81
CA VAL A 206 -7.53 -13.82 -10.17
C VAL A 206 -7.02 -14.89 -11.14
N LEU A 207 -5.76 -15.31 -11.02
CA LEU A 207 -5.19 -16.35 -11.87
C LEU A 207 -5.71 -17.73 -11.50
N ALA A 208 -5.82 -18.03 -10.20
CA ALA A 208 -6.47 -19.25 -9.73
C ALA A 208 -7.91 -19.39 -10.25
N ALA A 209 -8.69 -18.30 -10.22
CA ALA A 209 -10.05 -18.27 -10.77
C ALA A 209 -10.07 -18.50 -12.29
N VAL A 210 -9.14 -17.88 -13.04
CA VAL A 210 -9.05 -18.07 -14.49
C VAL A 210 -8.71 -19.52 -14.82
N LEU A 211 -7.73 -20.12 -14.13
CA LEU A 211 -7.37 -21.53 -14.33
C LEU A 211 -8.54 -22.46 -14.04
N ALA A 212 -9.28 -22.22 -12.95
CA ALA A 212 -10.48 -22.98 -12.63
C ALA A 212 -11.57 -22.82 -13.71
N GLN A 213 -11.79 -21.60 -14.24
CA GLN A 213 -12.76 -21.36 -15.32
C GLN A 213 -12.36 -22.01 -16.64
N ARG A 214 -11.06 -22.22 -16.87
CA ARG A 214 -10.52 -22.98 -18.00
C ARG A 214 -10.58 -24.50 -17.82
N GLY A 215 -11.12 -24.97 -16.69
CA GLY A 215 -11.37 -26.39 -16.44
C GLY A 215 -10.28 -27.11 -15.64
N VAL A 216 -9.32 -26.39 -15.04
CA VAL A 216 -8.36 -27.01 -14.11
C VAL A 216 -9.11 -27.52 -12.88
N LYS A 217 -9.02 -28.82 -12.61
CA LYS A 217 -9.81 -29.49 -11.56
C LYS A 217 -9.37 -29.14 -10.15
N ALA A 218 -8.06 -28.93 -9.93
CA ALA A 218 -7.49 -28.61 -8.63
C ALA A 218 -6.42 -27.52 -8.74
N VAL A 219 -6.72 -26.33 -8.21
CA VAL A 219 -5.79 -25.21 -8.13
C VAL A 219 -5.36 -25.04 -6.68
N THR A 220 -4.07 -25.16 -6.40
CA THR A 220 -3.52 -24.84 -5.08
C THR A 220 -3.01 -23.40 -5.09
N ALA A 221 -3.69 -22.51 -4.37
CA ALA A 221 -3.36 -21.10 -4.29
C ALA A 221 -2.60 -20.81 -2.99
N THR A 222 -1.46 -20.14 -3.10
CA THR A 222 -0.59 -19.87 -1.95
C THR A 222 -0.18 -18.41 -1.91
N ASP A 223 -0.11 -17.86 -0.71
CA ASP A 223 0.44 -16.54 -0.45
C ASP A 223 1.22 -16.56 0.88
N GLN A 224 2.16 -15.64 1.04
CA GLN A 224 2.87 -15.48 2.31
C GLN A 224 2.04 -14.67 3.31
N ASP A 225 1.11 -13.85 2.84
CA ASP A 225 0.18 -13.09 3.67
C ASP A 225 -1.15 -13.87 3.82
N PRO A 226 -1.53 -14.29 5.05
CA PRO A 226 -2.80 -14.98 5.29
C PRO A 226 -4.03 -14.16 4.87
N GLY A 227 -3.95 -12.83 4.88
CA GLY A 227 -5.02 -11.93 4.48
C GLY A 227 -5.29 -11.95 2.96
N HIS A 228 -4.28 -12.27 2.15
CA HIS A 228 -4.43 -12.40 0.70
C HIS A 228 -5.24 -13.65 0.31
N CYS A 229 -5.05 -14.77 1.02
CA CYS A 229 -5.83 -15.98 0.80
C CYS A 229 -7.32 -15.79 1.13
N ASN A 230 -7.66 -14.90 2.06
CA ASN A 230 -9.07 -14.58 2.38
C ASN A 230 -9.73 -13.69 1.32
N ALA A 231 -8.94 -13.04 0.45
CA ALA A 231 -9.42 -12.23 -0.66
C ALA A 231 -9.63 -13.03 -1.95
N LEU A 232 -9.44 -14.37 -1.91
CA LEU A 232 -9.71 -15.27 -3.03
C LEU A 232 -11.11 -15.00 -3.58
N VAL A 233 -11.18 -14.76 -4.89
CA VAL A 233 -12.42 -14.46 -5.60
C VAL A 233 -13.45 -15.56 -5.31
N ALA A 234 -14.47 -15.23 -4.49
CA ALA A 234 -15.70 -15.99 -4.43
C ALA A 234 -16.51 -15.70 -5.71
N THR A 235 -16.02 -16.17 -6.86
CA THR A 235 -16.79 -16.09 -8.11
C THR A 235 -18.00 -17.01 -7.98
N SER A 236 -19.18 -16.42 -8.08
CA SER A 236 -20.44 -17.14 -8.29
C SER A 236 -20.30 -18.11 -9.47
N ARG A 237 -20.70 -19.38 -9.28
CA ARG A 237 -20.64 -20.55 -10.18
C ARG A 237 -19.56 -21.60 -9.83
N GLY A 238 -19.58 -22.19 -8.63
CA GLY A 238 -18.92 -23.49 -8.35
C GLY A 238 -17.38 -23.55 -8.49
N LEU A 239 -16.71 -22.44 -8.79
CA LEU A 239 -15.25 -22.37 -8.93
C LEU A 239 -14.53 -22.52 -7.58
N ALA A 240 -15.20 -22.16 -6.48
CA ALA A 240 -14.67 -22.25 -5.12
C ALA A 240 -14.26 -23.69 -4.73
N THR A 241 -14.87 -24.73 -5.32
CA THR A 241 -14.50 -26.13 -5.03
C THR A 241 -13.18 -26.57 -5.68
N ALA A 242 -12.71 -25.87 -6.72
CA ALA A 242 -11.46 -26.21 -7.42
C ALA A 242 -10.24 -25.54 -6.78
N ILE A 243 -10.42 -24.40 -6.09
CA ILE A 243 -9.33 -23.64 -5.49
C ILE A 243 -9.16 -24.06 -4.02
N ARG A 244 -7.94 -24.43 -3.64
CA ARG A 244 -7.55 -24.81 -2.28
C ARG A 244 -6.45 -23.92 -1.76
#